data_AF-A0A836ZR86-F1
#
_entry.id   AF-A0A836ZR86-F1
#
_cell.length_a   1.000
_cell.length_b   1.000
_cell.length_c   1.000
_cell.angle_alpha   90.00
_cell.angle_beta   90.00
_cell.angle_gamma   90.00
#
_symmetry.space_group_name_H-M   'P 1'
#
loop_
_entity.id
_entity.type
_entity.pdbx_description
1 polymer ?
#
loop_
_entity_poly.entity_id
_entity_poly.type
_entity_poly.pdbx_seq_one_letter_code
_entity_poly.pdbx_strand_id
1 'polypeptide(L)'
;MTRPQAILTDIEGTTSSISFVKDVLFPYARRAVPAYVREHGNHPQVRHWLNQVADEIGEDVPDEVLITTLQTWIDEDRKHTALKALQGLIWGDGYKTADFTAHMYADAAIQLKAWHAAGIPLYVYSSGSVPAQKLFFAHSDAGDLSGLVTDWFD
;
A
#
# COMPACT_ATOMS: atom_id res chain seq x y z
N MET A 1 -24.93 6.20 25.93
CA MET A 1 -23.57 6.74 25.73
C MET A 1 -23.68 7.97 24.85
N THR A 2 -22.86 9.00 25.09
CA THR A 2 -22.81 10.21 24.25
C THR A 2 -22.23 9.88 22.88
N ARG A 3 -22.79 10.48 21.82
CA ARG A 3 -22.30 10.33 20.45
C ARG A 3 -20.84 10.84 20.37
N PRO A 4 -19.90 10.08 19.77
CA PRO A 4 -18.52 10.54 19.60
C PRO A 4 -18.47 11.72 18.63
N GLN A 5 -17.52 12.64 18.85
CA GLN A 5 -17.30 13.79 17.97
C GLN A 5 -16.53 13.43 16.71
N ALA A 6 -15.72 12.37 16.77
CA ALA A 6 -14.93 11.84 15.66
C ALA A 6 -14.65 10.34 15.90
N ILE A 7 -14.28 9.63 14.84
CA ILE A 7 -13.74 8.28 14.89
C ILE A 7 -12.32 8.31 14.31
N LEU A 8 -11.37 7.70 15.01
CA LEU A 8 -10.04 7.39 14.49
C LEU A 8 -9.91 5.88 14.41
N THR A 9 -9.59 5.33 13.24
CA THR A 9 -9.44 3.89 13.03
C THR A 9 -8.07 3.55 12.48
N ASP A 10 -7.54 2.43 12.95
CA ASP A 10 -6.44 1.72 12.30
C ASP A 10 -6.96 0.86 11.13
N ILE A 11 -6.05 0.31 10.32
CA ILE A 11 -6.33 -0.56 9.18
C ILE A 11 -6.13 -2.03 9.56
N GLU A 12 -4.89 -2.42 9.86
CA GLU A 12 -4.50 -3.83 10.00
C GLU A 12 -5.01 -4.43 11.32
N GLY A 13 -5.84 -5.47 11.23
CA GLY A 13 -6.47 -6.09 12.40
C GLY A 13 -7.63 -5.30 13.00
N THR A 14 -7.97 -4.15 12.40
CA THR A 14 -9.09 -3.30 12.82
C THR A 14 -10.18 -3.26 11.75
N THR A 15 -9.93 -2.60 10.61
CA THR A 15 -10.88 -2.59 9.49
C THR A 15 -10.61 -3.73 8.49
N SER A 16 -9.39 -4.26 8.51
CA SER A 16 -8.88 -5.16 7.47
C SER A 16 -8.04 -6.28 8.07
N SER A 17 -7.85 -7.38 7.33
CA SER A 17 -7.01 -8.48 7.81
C SER A 17 -5.54 -8.06 7.90
N ILE A 18 -4.91 -8.33 9.04
CA ILE A 18 -3.44 -8.25 9.21
C ILE A 18 -2.73 -9.08 8.14
N SER A 19 -3.35 -10.20 7.75
CA SER A 19 -2.74 -11.14 6.81
C SER A 19 -2.73 -10.61 5.38
N PHE A 20 -3.54 -9.60 5.03
CA PHE A 20 -3.64 -9.10 3.65
C PHE A 20 -2.31 -8.55 3.13
N VAL A 21 -1.58 -7.79 3.94
CA VAL A 21 -0.28 -7.23 3.56
C VAL A 21 0.71 -8.36 3.26
N LYS A 22 0.78 -9.34 4.17
CA LYS A 22 1.72 -10.46 4.08
C LYS A 22 1.35 -11.45 2.98
N ASP A 23 0.08 -11.78 2.83
CA ASP A 23 -0.39 -12.87 1.99
C ASP A 23 -0.78 -12.40 0.57
N VAL A 24 -1.00 -11.09 0.38
CA VAL A 24 -1.40 -10.52 -0.92
C VAL A 24 -0.39 -9.50 -1.42
N LEU A 25 -0.17 -8.40 -0.68
CA LEU A 25 0.64 -7.28 -1.18
C LEU A 25 2.10 -7.68 -1.41
N PHE A 26 2.71 -8.41 -0.47
CA PHE A 26 4.11 -8.83 -0.58
C PHE A 26 4.31 -9.83 -1.73
N PRO A 27 3.52 -10.94 -1.82
CA PRO A 27 3.59 -11.85 -2.96
C PRO A 27 3.30 -11.18 -4.31
N TYR A 28 2.37 -10.20 -4.35
CA TYR A 28 2.10 -9.42 -5.56
C TYR A 28 3.33 -8.62 -5.98
N ALA A 29 3.90 -7.80 -5.08
CA ALA A 29 5.07 -6.98 -5.38
C ALA A 29 6.23 -7.87 -5.84
N ARG A 30 6.51 -8.96 -5.13
CA ARG A 30 7.59 -9.89 -5.47
C ARG A 30 7.47 -10.41 -6.91
N ARG A 31 6.25 -10.77 -7.33
CA ARG A 31 5.95 -11.25 -8.68
C ARG A 31 6.03 -10.14 -9.74
N ALA A 32 5.59 -8.93 -9.39
CA ALA A 32 5.49 -7.81 -10.33
C ALA A 32 6.83 -7.08 -10.56
N VAL A 33 7.72 -7.02 -9.56
CA VAL A 33 9.02 -6.30 -9.63
C VAL A 33 9.78 -6.53 -10.95
N PRO A 34 9.98 -7.76 -11.45
CA PRO A 34 10.78 -7.97 -12.66
C PRO A 34 10.18 -7.29 -13.90
N ALA A 35 8.88 -7.46 -14.13
CA ALA A 35 8.20 -6.83 -15.27
C ALA A 35 8.16 -5.32 -15.10
N TYR A 36 7.85 -4.87 -13.88
CA TYR A 36 7.74 -3.45 -13.55
C TYR A 36 9.04 -2.69 -13.80
N VAL A 37 10.17 -3.23 -13.35
CA VAL A 37 11.49 -2.61 -13.55
C VAL A 37 11.88 -2.61 -15.03
N ARG A 38 11.63 -3.69 -15.77
CA ARG A 38 11.94 -3.72 -17.21
C ARG A 38 11.14 -2.70 -18.01
N GLU A 39 9.88 -2.48 -17.65
CA GLU A 39 8.99 -1.55 -18.34
C GLU A 39 9.22 -0.09 -17.91
N HIS A 40 9.34 0.15 -16.59
CA HIS A 40 9.34 1.48 -16.02
C HIS A 40 10.71 1.93 -15.49
N GLY A 41 11.75 1.12 -15.60
CA GLY A 41 13.06 1.38 -15.00
C GLY A 41 13.66 2.73 -15.39
N ASN A 42 13.38 3.23 -16.61
CA ASN A 42 13.87 4.52 -17.08
C ASN A 42 12.96 5.71 -16.70
N HIS A 43 11.80 5.46 -16.11
CA HIS A 43 10.94 6.52 -15.60
C HIS A 43 11.65 7.24 -14.43
N PRO A 44 11.70 8.59 -14.39
CA PRO A 44 12.54 9.32 -13.43
C PRO A 44 12.32 8.93 -11.96
N GLN A 45 11.05 8.71 -11.57
CA GLN A 45 10.72 8.31 -10.20
C GLN A 45 11.17 6.88 -9.87
N VAL A 46 11.04 5.94 -10.81
CA VAL A 46 11.46 4.55 -10.61
C VAL A 46 12.98 4.47 -10.62
N ARG A 47 13.62 5.13 -11.59
CA ARG A 47 15.08 5.20 -11.71
C ARG A 47 15.72 5.80 -10.46
N HIS A 48 15.11 6.83 -9.87
CA HIS A 48 15.59 7.42 -8.62
C HIS A 48 15.73 6.36 -7.51
N TRP A 49 14.71 5.53 -7.30
CA TRP A 49 14.75 4.49 -6.27
C TRP A 49 15.65 3.32 -6.64
N LEU A 50 15.68 2.92 -7.92
CA LEU A 50 16.62 1.90 -8.41
C LEU A 50 18.07 2.32 -8.21
N ASN A 51 18.40 3.59 -8.42
CA ASN A 51 19.74 4.11 -8.18
C ASN A 51 20.11 4.06 -6.69
N GLN A 52 19.18 4.34 -5.77
CA GLN A 52 19.46 4.15 -4.34
C GLN A 52 19.74 2.69 -3.97
N VAL A 53 19.06 1.74 -4.62
CA VAL A 53 19.36 0.31 -4.44
C VAL A 53 20.75 -0.01 -4.99
N ALA A 54 21.11 0.54 -6.16
CA ALA A 54 22.43 0.38 -6.75
C ALA A 54 23.51 0.93 -5.81
N ASP A 55 23.37 2.16 -5.32
CA ASP A 55 24.33 2.80 -4.41
C ASP A 55 24.65 1.95 -3.16
N GLU A 56 23.70 1.15 -2.67
CA GLU A 56 23.95 0.23 -1.53
C GLU A 56 24.73 -1.04 -1.89
N ILE A 57 24.60 -1.53 -3.14
CA ILE A 57 25.16 -2.82 -3.55
C ILE A 57 26.36 -2.70 -4.50
N GLY A 58 26.57 -1.54 -5.12
CA GLY A 58 27.72 -1.22 -5.97
C GLY A 58 27.43 -0.20 -7.09
N GLU A 59 28.49 0.30 -7.73
CA GLU A 59 28.36 1.16 -8.91
C GLU A 59 28.07 0.35 -10.19
N ASP A 60 27.38 0.95 -11.16
CA ASP A 60 27.09 0.39 -12.50
C ASP A 60 26.40 -0.99 -12.47
N VAL A 61 25.44 -1.16 -11.55
CA VAL A 61 24.74 -2.42 -11.36
C VAL A 61 23.61 -2.57 -12.38
N PRO A 62 23.58 -3.66 -13.18
CA PRO A 62 22.51 -3.88 -14.15
C PRO A 62 21.14 -4.05 -13.49
N ASP A 63 20.08 -3.62 -14.18
CA ASP A 63 18.70 -3.71 -13.69
C ASP A 63 18.27 -5.14 -13.29
N GLU A 64 18.77 -6.18 -13.97
CA GLU A 64 18.49 -7.58 -13.60
C GLU A 64 19.06 -7.98 -12.23
N VAL A 65 20.19 -7.39 -11.84
CA VAL A 65 20.77 -7.58 -10.50
C VAL A 65 19.92 -6.82 -9.48
N LEU A 66 19.48 -5.59 -9.79
CA LEU A 66 18.57 -4.82 -8.93
C LEU A 66 17.24 -5.55 -8.71
N ILE A 67 16.67 -6.15 -9.76
CA ILE A 67 15.45 -6.98 -9.69
C ILE A 67 15.65 -8.13 -8.70
N THR A 68 16.76 -8.86 -8.83
CA THR A 68 17.06 -10.00 -7.96
C THR A 68 17.25 -9.55 -6.52
N THR A 69 17.99 -8.47 -6.29
CA THR A 69 18.19 -7.86 -4.97
C THR A 69 16.87 -7.44 -4.33
N LEU A 70 16.01 -6.76 -5.08
CA LEU A 70 14.69 -6.34 -4.59
C LEU A 70 13.82 -7.53 -4.21
N GLN A 71 13.81 -8.60 -5.02
CA GLN A 71 13.08 -9.82 -4.68
C GLN A 71 13.59 -10.47 -3.41
N THR A 72 14.91 -10.55 -3.22
CA THR A 72 15.51 -11.05 -1.97
C THR A 72 15.12 -10.18 -0.78
N TRP A 73 15.18 -8.85 -0.91
CA TRP A 73 14.80 -7.96 0.18
C TRP A 73 13.32 -8.07 0.55
N ILE A 74 12.43 -8.41 -0.40
CA ILE A 74 11.03 -8.72 -0.12
C ILE A 74 10.92 -10.03 0.67
N ASP A 75 11.65 -11.08 0.25
CA ASP A 75 11.64 -12.37 0.95
C ASP A 75 12.18 -12.27 2.39
N GLU A 76 13.11 -11.33 2.63
CA GLU A 76 13.72 -11.05 3.93
C GLU A 76 12.90 -10.08 4.81
N ASP A 77 11.77 -9.54 4.32
CA ASP A 77 11.02 -8.45 4.97
C ASP A 77 11.94 -7.26 5.35
N ARG A 78 12.88 -6.91 4.45
CA ARG A 78 13.86 -5.86 4.73
C ARG A 78 13.18 -4.50 4.75
N LYS A 79 13.32 -3.78 5.88
CA LYS A 79 12.75 -2.44 6.05
C LYS A 79 13.61 -1.35 5.39
N HIS A 80 13.62 -1.31 4.06
CA HIS A 80 14.42 -0.38 3.25
C HIS A 80 13.55 0.70 2.57
N THR A 81 13.99 1.96 2.59
CA THR A 81 13.23 3.11 2.04
C THR A 81 12.93 2.97 0.55
N ALA A 82 13.94 2.70 -0.28
CA ALA A 82 13.75 2.51 -1.72
C ALA A 82 12.84 1.32 -2.06
N LEU A 83 12.94 0.21 -1.30
CA LEU A 83 12.07 -0.95 -1.48
C LEU A 83 10.62 -0.58 -1.23
N LYS A 84 10.34 0.07 -0.08
CA LYS A 84 8.98 0.53 0.25
C LYS A 84 8.41 1.47 -0.80
N ALA A 85 9.23 2.37 -1.32
CA ALA A 85 8.80 3.29 -2.36
C ALA A 85 8.45 2.57 -3.68
N LEU A 86 9.30 1.64 -4.13
CA LEU A 86 9.05 0.84 -5.32
C LEU A 86 7.82 -0.08 -5.16
N GLN A 87 7.68 -0.72 -4.00
CA GLN A 87 6.49 -1.50 -3.65
C GLN A 87 5.22 -0.65 -3.72
N GLY A 88 5.26 0.57 -3.18
CA GLY A 88 4.14 1.52 -3.24
C GLY A 88 3.73 1.88 -4.68
N LEU A 89 4.70 2.08 -5.58
CA LEU A 89 4.42 2.32 -7.00
C LEU A 89 3.77 1.10 -7.66
N ILE A 90 4.35 -0.08 -7.44
CA ILE A 90 3.85 -1.36 -7.98
C ILE A 90 2.43 -1.64 -7.49
N TRP A 91 2.16 -1.47 -6.19
CA TRP A 91 0.82 -1.67 -5.64
C TRP A 91 -0.17 -0.63 -6.17
N GLY A 92 0.26 0.62 -6.31
CA GLY A 92 -0.56 1.67 -6.90
C GLY A 92 -1.05 1.32 -8.30
N ASP A 93 -0.20 0.70 -9.12
CA ASP A 93 -0.60 0.27 -10.45
C ASP A 93 -1.47 -1.00 -10.41
N GLY A 94 -1.15 -1.98 -9.54
CA GLY A 94 -1.98 -3.17 -9.35
C GLY A 94 -3.39 -2.88 -8.84
N TYR A 95 -3.56 -1.88 -7.97
CA TYR A 95 -4.88 -1.40 -7.55
C TYR A 95 -5.66 -0.75 -8.69
N LYS A 96 -5.00 0.08 -9.52
CA LYS A 96 -5.65 0.73 -10.68
C LYS A 96 -6.09 -0.27 -11.75
N THR A 97 -5.31 -1.33 -11.97
CA THR A 97 -5.65 -2.39 -12.94
C THR A 97 -6.59 -3.45 -12.36
N ALA A 98 -6.97 -3.33 -11.07
CA ALA A 98 -7.79 -4.27 -10.35
C ALA A 98 -7.22 -5.70 -10.30
N ASP A 99 -5.88 -5.82 -10.25
CA ASP A 99 -5.21 -7.11 -10.09
C ASP A 99 -5.51 -7.76 -8.72
N PHE A 100 -5.87 -6.92 -7.75
CA PHE A 100 -6.36 -7.30 -6.42
C PHE A 100 -7.19 -6.15 -5.82
N THR A 101 -8.02 -6.48 -4.85
CA THR A 101 -8.75 -5.51 -4.03
C THR A 101 -8.26 -5.57 -2.60
N ALA A 102 -8.27 -4.43 -1.91
CA ALA A 102 -7.95 -4.36 -0.50
C ALA A 102 -9.04 -5.06 0.32
N HIS A 103 -8.63 -5.94 1.23
CA HIS A 103 -9.59 -6.61 2.10
C HIS A 103 -10.23 -5.61 3.07
N MET A 104 -11.55 -5.65 3.21
CA MET A 104 -12.30 -4.92 4.24
C MET A 104 -13.27 -5.86 4.95
N TYR A 105 -13.25 -5.90 6.28
CA TYR A 105 -14.25 -6.67 7.01
C TYR A 105 -15.64 -6.10 6.74
N ALA A 106 -16.62 -6.98 6.51
CA ALA A 106 -17.97 -6.57 6.13
C ALA A 106 -18.63 -5.69 7.20
N ASP A 107 -18.46 -6.03 8.48
CA ASP A 107 -18.95 -5.24 9.62
C ASP A 107 -18.22 -3.90 9.76
N ALA A 108 -16.91 -3.86 9.52
CA ALA A 108 -16.16 -2.60 9.48
C ALA A 108 -16.68 -1.67 8.38
N ALA A 109 -16.87 -2.18 7.16
CA ALA A 109 -17.41 -1.40 6.04
C ALA A 109 -18.82 -0.87 6.34
N ILE A 110 -19.69 -1.69 6.93
CA ILE A 110 -21.05 -1.29 7.34
C ILE A 110 -20.97 -0.16 8.38
N GLN A 111 -20.12 -0.32 9.39
CA GLN A 111 -20.05 0.62 10.51
C GLN A 111 -19.43 1.97 10.09
N LEU A 112 -18.40 1.96 9.23
CA LEU A 112 -17.82 3.17 8.64
C LEU A 112 -18.87 3.96 7.86
N LYS A 113 -19.64 3.29 7.00
CA LYS A 113 -20.75 3.92 6.25
C LYS A 113 -21.81 4.52 7.18
N ALA A 114 -22.15 3.82 8.27
CA ALA A 114 -23.12 4.28 9.24
C ALA A 114 -22.65 5.54 10.01
N TRP A 115 -21.39 5.57 10.45
CA TRP A 115 -20.83 6.76 11.12
C TRP A 115 -20.75 7.97 10.19
N HIS A 116 -20.32 7.78 8.95
CA HIS A 116 -20.30 8.83 7.94
C HIS A 116 -21.73 9.35 7.66
N ALA A 117 -22.71 8.47 7.48
CA ALA A 117 -24.11 8.85 7.27
C ALA A 117 -24.72 9.60 8.46
N ALA A 118 -24.25 9.33 9.68
CA ALA A 118 -24.63 10.09 10.86
C ALA A 118 -24.01 11.50 10.91
N GLY A 119 -23.02 11.80 10.06
CA GLY A 119 -22.26 13.05 10.06
C GLY A 119 -21.13 13.06 11.10
N ILE A 120 -20.56 11.90 11.42
CA ILE A 120 -19.39 11.80 12.32
C ILE A 120 -18.14 11.76 11.42
N PRO A 121 -17.18 12.70 11.58
CA PRO A 121 -15.95 12.69 10.81
C PRO A 121 -15.11 11.44 11.15
N LEU A 122 -14.57 10.82 10.10
CA LEU A 122 -13.78 9.60 10.15
C LEU A 122 -12.33 9.90 9.78
N TYR A 123 -11.40 9.39 10.57
CA TYR A 123 -9.97 9.56 10.35
C TYR A 123 -9.29 8.20 10.32
N VAL A 124 -8.25 8.06 9.50
CA VAL A 124 -7.44 6.85 9.44
C VAL A 124 -6.04 7.16 9.94
N TYR A 125 -5.51 6.33 10.84
CA TYR A 125 -4.13 6.39 11.29
C TYR A 125 -3.51 5.00 11.22
N SER A 126 -2.49 4.84 10.39
CA SER A 126 -1.83 3.55 10.18
C SER A 126 -0.38 3.73 9.75
N SER A 127 0.44 2.70 9.94
CA SER A 127 1.87 2.74 9.63
C SER A 127 2.20 2.78 8.13
N GLY A 128 1.22 2.49 7.27
CA GLY A 128 1.34 2.66 5.82
C GLY A 128 1.27 4.13 5.44
N SER A 129 2.00 4.55 4.40
CA SER A 129 1.99 5.96 3.97
C SER A 129 0.58 6.43 3.58
N VAL A 130 0.27 7.72 3.76
CA VAL A 130 -1.04 8.29 3.38
C VAL A 130 -1.48 7.92 1.95
N PRO A 131 -0.61 7.96 0.92
CA PRO A 131 -0.98 7.49 -0.43
C PRO A 131 -1.41 6.02 -0.48
N ALA A 132 -0.74 5.13 0.27
CA ALA A 132 -1.08 3.72 0.33
C ALA A 132 -2.42 3.51 1.06
N GLN A 133 -2.68 4.23 2.15
CA GLN A 133 -3.97 4.19 2.85
C GLN A 133 -5.13 4.62 1.93
N LYS A 134 -4.95 5.69 1.15
CA LYS A 134 -5.96 6.15 0.18
C LYS A 134 -6.24 5.11 -0.90
N LEU A 135 -5.20 4.53 -1.49
CA LEU A 135 -5.34 3.44 -2.47
C LEU A 135 -6.09 2.25 -1.86
N PHE A 136 -5.74 1.88 -0.63
CA PHE A 136 -6.34 0.78 0.09
C PHE A 136 -7.86 0.97 0.27
N PHE A 137 -8.30 2.15 0.72
CA PHE A 137 -9.73 2.44 0.88
C PHE A 137 -10.46 2.64 -0.46
N ALA A 138 -9.79 3.20 -1.47
CA ALA A 138 -10.39 3.44 -2.78
C ALA A 138 -10.65 2.15 -3.56
N HIS A 139 -9.84 1.12 -3.34
CA HIS A 139 -9.89 -0.14 -4.08
C HIS A 139 -10.22 -1.34 -3.17
N SER A 140 -11.16 -1.17 -2.24
CA SER A 140 -11.55 -2.24 -1.32
C SER A 140 -12.57 -3.22 -1.92
N ASP A 141 -12.64 -4.44 -1.38
CA ASP A 141 -13.67 -5.44 -1.70
C ASP A 141 -15.11 -4.98 -1.32
N ALA A 142 -15.23 -3.94 -0.49
CA ALA A 142 -16.47 -3.27 -0.14
C ALA A 142 -16.80 -2.05 -1.04
N GLY A 143 -16.05 -1.87 -2.13
CA GLY A 143 -16.10 -0.73 -3.05
C GLY A 143 -15.16 0.40 -2.66
N ASP A 144 -15.31 1.56 -3.31
CA ASP A 144 -14.57 2.76 -2.92
C ASP A 144 -15.13 3.34 -1.61
N LEU A 145 -14.31 3.29 -0.56
CA LEU A 145 -14.59 3.84 0.77
C LEU A 145 -13.80 5.13 1.05
N SER A 146 -12.95 5.58 0.13
CA SER A 146 -12.06 6.74 0.33
C SER A 146 -12.85 8.02 0.58
N GLY A 147 -14.04 8.15 -0.04
CA GLY A 147 -14.96 9.27 0.17
C GLY A 147 -15.60 9.34 1.56
N LEU A 148 -15.43 8.32 2.41
CA LEU A 148 -15.92 8.33 3.79
C LEU A 148 -14.94 9.01 4.75
N VAL A 149 -13.65 9.08 4.38
CA VAL A 149 -12.56 9.49 5.27
C VAL A 149 -12.33 11.00 5.17
N THR A 150 -12.34 11.66 6.31
CA THR A 150 -12.13 13.11 6.47
C THR A 150 -10.66 13.49 6.36
N ASP A 151 -9.76 12.76 7.02
CA ASP A 151 -8.31 12.97 6.91
C ASP A 151 -7.51 11.70 7.26
N TRP A 152 -6.22 11.71 6.89
CA TRP A 152 -5.31 10.55 6.91
C TRP A 152 -4.02 10.89 7.65
N PHE A 153 -3.50 9.95 8.43
CA PHE A 153 -2.30 10.13 9.24
C PHE A 153 -1.37 8.91 9.11
N ASP A 154 -0.06 9.12 8.99
CA ASP A 154 0.98 8.09 8.94
C ASP A 154 2.08 8.27 10.00
#